data_AF-A0A0Q7BCG4-F1
#
_entry.id   AF-A0A0Q7BCG4-F1
#
_cell.length_a   1.000
_cell.length_b   1.000
_cell.length_c   1.000
_cell.angle_alpha   90.00
_cell.angle_beta   90.00
_cell.angle_gamma   90.00
#
_symmetry.space_group_name_H-M   'P 1'
#
loop_
_entity.id
_entity.type
_entity.pdbx_description
1 polymer ?
#
loop_
_entity_poly.entity_id
_entity_poly.type
_entity_poly.pdbx_seq_one_letter_code
_entity_poly.pdbx_strand_id
1 'polypeptide(L)'
;MTKNLLALAIAALTLPSHAALTSAGDLMFTSFNADEDGFAMVALADIDANTKVWFTDNEWTGSALNTGESYSSWLSGAGTIAAGTVIRFSKVDSATLLAASVGTFSRASVSGSSNWGISTSEDTVYAYLGTSAAAPTLFLSAVTTGSFGTASAGFLTGTGLNASNGAITLSVGSDYAEYNGVRTGQTSFDGYKSLVSNAANWNDLGTSAVGANLAPNTTGFAVSAVPEPQTYALMLSGLLAVGFMARRRRG
;
A
#
# COMPACT_ATOMS: atom_id res chain seq x y z
N MET A 1 -57.40 6.36 -29.45
CA MET A 1 -56.38 5.33 -29.14
C MET A 1 -55.01 5.90 -29.46
N THR A 2 -54.35 6.51 -28.49
CA THR A 2 -52.97 6.99 -28.64
C THR A 2 -52.23 6.60 -27.38
N LYS A 3 -51.41 5.54 -27.50
CA LYS A 3 -50.57 5.04 -26.41
C LYS A 3 -49.29 5.88 -26.40
N ASN A 4 -49.17 6.78 -25.44
CA ASN A 4 -47.90 7.43 -25.15
C ASN A 4 -46.98 6.43 -24.43
N LEU A 5 -45.93 5.99 -25.12
CA LEU A 5 -44.81 5.28 -24.50
C LEU A 5 -43.78 6.33 -24.09
N LEU A 6 -43.69 6.60 -22.78
CA LEU A 6 -42.53 7.28 -22.22
C LEU A 6 -41.35 6.30 -22.20
N ALA A 7 -40.29 6.62 -22.93
CA ALA A 7 -39.00 5.94 -22.81
C ALA A 7 -38.27 6.50 -21.57
N LEU A 8 -38.06 5.64 -20.57
CA LEU A 8 -37.26 5.96 -19.39
C LEU A 8 -35.78 5.69 -19.73
N ALA A 9 -35.00 6.75 -19.93
CA ALA A 9 -33.55 6.64 -20.06
C ALA A 9 -32.94 6.52 -18.66
N ILE A 10 -32.53 5.30 -18.28
CA ILE A 10 -31.69 5.07 -17.10
C ILE A 10 -30.26 5.39 -17.51
N ALA A 11 -29.77 6.57 -17.12
CA ALA A 11 -28.35 6.87 -17.12
C ALA A 11 -27.73 6.18 -15.89
N ALA A 12 -27.06 5.05 -16.10
CA ALA A 12 -26.21 4.45 -15.09
C ALA A 12 -24.96 5.34 -14.92
N LEU A 13 -24.99 6.26 -13.96
CA LEU A 13 -23.76 6.89 -13.46
C LEU A 13 -22.98 5.81 -12.72
N THR A 14 -22.01 5.20 -13.40
CA THR A 14 -20.93 4.49 -12.72
C THR A 14 -20.06 5.54 -12.05
N LEU A 15 -20.30 5.81 -10.76
CA LEU A 15 -19.29 6.46 -9.94
C LEU A 15 -18.03 5.58 -10.01
N PRO A 16 -16.83 6.13 -10.30
CA PRO A 16 -15.62 5.39 -10.03
C PRO A 16 -15.67 5.03 -8.54
N SER A 17 -15.63 3.74 -8.24
CA SER A 17 -15.31 3.23 -6.91
C SER A 17 -13.90 3.73 -6.62
N HIS A 18 -13.78 4.91 -6.02
CA HIS A 18 -12.51 5.38 -5.49
C HIS A 18 -12.18 4.40 -4.36
N ALA A 19 -11.18 3.55 -4.61
CA ALA A 19 -10.87 2.49 -3.67
C ALA A 19 -10.29 3.13 -2.40
N ALA A 20 -10.87 2.78 -1.26
CA ALA A 20 -10.28 3.04 0.04
C ALA A 20 -9.29 1.91 0.37
N LEU A 21 -8.33 2.19 1.25
CA LEU A 21 -7.51 1.17 1.89
C LEU A 21 -8.43 0.25 2.72
N THR A 22 -8.62 -0.99 2.28
CA THR A 22 -9.65 -1.89 2.84
C THR A 22 -9.12 -3.27 3.17
N SER A 23 -7.90 -3.58 2.74
CA SER A 23 -7.29 -4.89 2.95
C SER A 23 -5.79 -4.82 3.23
N ALA A 24 -5.28 -5.92 3.79
CA ALA A 24 -3.85 -6.18 3.91
C ALA A 24 -3.16 -6.09 2.54
N GLY A 25 -2.04 -5.38 2.51
CA GLY A 25 -1.22 -5.15 1.33
C GLY A 25 -1.68 -4.00 0.43
N ASP A 26 -2.73 -3.24 0.77
CA ASP A 26 -3.16 -2.11 -0.06
C ASP A 26 -2.16 -0.93 -0.03
N LEU A 27 -1.31 -0.87 1.00
CA LEU A 27 -0.16 0.03 1.10
C LEU A 27 1.02 -0.76 1.67
N MET A 28 2.11 -0.93 0.92
CA MET A 28 3.21 -1.84 1.27
C MET A 28 4.57 -1.16 1.30
N PHE A 29 5.43 -1.54 2.24
CA PHE A 29 6.82 -1.07 2.27
C PHE A 29 7.58 -1.47 1.01
N THR A 30 8.39 -0.53 0.50
CA THR A 30 9.29 -0.69 -0.65
C THR A 30 10.71 -0.20 -0.36
N SER A 31 10.93 0.44 0.78
CA SER A 31 12.26 0.66 1.35
C SER A 31 12.20 0.69 2.87
N PHE A 32 13.35 0.45 3.50
CA PHE A 32 13.61 0.60 4.92
C PHE A 32 15.02 1.21 5.07
N ASN A 33 15.17 2.21 5.94
CA ASN A 33 16.44 2.88 6.17
C ASN A 33 16.53 3.30 7.65
N ALA A 34 17.19 2.48 8.47
CA ALA A 34 17.40 2.77 9.89
C ALA A 34 18.41 3.91 10.10
N ASP A 35 19.39 4.08 9.20
CA ASP A 35 20.36 5.18 9.31
C ASP A 35 19.75 6.57 9.00
N GLU A 36 18.72 6.63 8.15
CA GLU A 36 17.97 7.86 7.89
C GLU A 36 16.81 8.06 8.87
N ASP A 37 16.32 6.99 9.50
CA ASP A 37 14.98 6.89 10.07
C ASP A 37 13.92 7.17 9.00
N GLY A 38 13.91 6.35 7.95
CA GLY A 38 13.06 6.55 6.78
C GLY A 38 12.59 5.27 6.12
N PHE A 39 11.52 5.37 5.34
CA PHE A 39 10.96 4.27 4.55
C PHE A 39 10.15 4.80 3.38
N ALA A 40 9.83 3.94 2.43
CA ALA A 40 8.94 4.25 1.32
C ALA A 40 7.88 3.17 1.18
N MET A 41 6.70 3.55 0.69
CA MET A 41 5.59 2.61 0.52
C MET A 41 4.90 2.80 -0.83
N VAL A 42 4.48 1.70 -1.45
CA VAL A 42 3.66 1.71 -2.67
C VAL A 42 2.18 1.54 -2.31
N ALA A 43 1.32 2.38 -2.89
CA ALA A 43 -0.11 2.19 -2.88
C ALA A 43 -0.49 1.12 -3.92
N LEU A 44 -1.07 0.00 -3.52
CA LEU A 44 -1.58 -1.05 -4.43
C LEU A 44 -3.11 -1.00 -4.60
N ALA A 45 -3.75 -0.07 -3.91
CA ALA A 45 -5.08 0.43 -4.19
C ALA A 45 -5.02 1.96 -4.28
N ASP A 46 -6.06 2.59 -4.83
CA ASP A 46 -6.19 4.03 -4.70
C ASP A 46 -6.28 4.40 -3.20
N ILE A 47 -5.89 5.62 -2.86
CA ILE A 47 -6.00 6.16 -1.50
C ILE A 47 -6.84 7.41 -1.58
N ASP A 48 -8.00 7.37 -0.93
CA ASP A 48 -8.90 8.51 -0.86
C ASP A 48 -8.25 9.73 -0.20
N ALA A 49 -8.76 10.91 -0.57
CA ALA A 49 -8.39 12.16 0.07
C ALA A 49 -8.65 12.09 1.59
N ASN A 50 -7.76 12.68 2.37
CA ASN A 50 -7.79 12.76 3.82
C ASN A 50 -7.79 11.39 4.53
N THR A 51 -7.27 10.35 3.87
CA THR A 51 -7.00 9.07 4.51
C THR A 51 -5.89 9.24 5.53
N LYS A 52 -6.13 8.76 6.76
CA LYS A 52 -5.14 8.76 7.83
C LYS A 52 -4.61 7.35 8.06
N VAL A 53 -3.29 7.20 7.93
CA VAL A 53 -2.56 5.97 8.26
C VAL A 53 -1.68 6.22 9.47
N TRP A 54 -1.60 5.23 10.36
CA TRP A 54 -0.73 5.24 11.52
C TRP A 54 0.45 4.31 11.29
N PHE A 55 1.59 4.66 11.87
CA PHE A 55 2.77 3.81 11.90
C PHE A 55 3.29 3.69 13.32
N THR A 56 3.86 2.54 13.64
CA THR A 56 4.54 2.32 14.92
C THR A 56 5.53 1.18 14.80
N ASP A 57 6.58 1.29 15.57
CA ASP A 57 7.60 0.33 15.94
C ASP A 57 7.27 -0.41 17.25
N ASN A 58 6.19 -0.05 17.96
CA ASN A 58 5.71 -0.86 19.09
C ASN A 58 5.31 -2.26 18.58
N GLU A 59 5.84 -3.31 19.22
CA GLU A 59 5.58 -4.67 18.79
C GLU A 59 4.11 -5.05 18.97
N TRP A 60 3.54 -5.64 17.93
CA TRP A 60 2.22 -6.25 18.00
C TRP A 60 2.29 -7.59 18.75
N THR A 61 1.55 -7.72 19.84
CA THR A 61 1.54 -8.94 20.68
C THR A 61 0.64 -10.06 20.15
N GLY A 62 -0.05 -9.83 19.03
CA GLY A 62 -1.14 -10.70 18.54
C GLY A 62 -2.54 -10.20 18.89
N SER A 63 -2.66 -9.22 19.79
CA SER A 63 -3.97 -8.64 20.19
C SER A 63 -3.94 -7.15 20.54
N ALA A 64 -2.78 -6.63 20.92
CA ALA A 64 -2.55 -5.20 21.19
C ALA A 64 -1.11 -4.83 20.84
N LEU A 65 -0.87 -3.54 20.57
CA LEU A 65 0.48 -2.98 20.55
C LEU A 65 0.99 -2.88 21.99
N ASN A 66 2.27 -3.17 22.19
CA ASN A 66 2.90 -2.95 23.48
C ASN A 66 3.24 -1.45 23.68
N THR A 67 4.16 -1.17 24.59
CA THR A 67 4.62 0.17 24.93
C THR A 67 6.14 0.19 25.00
N GLY A 68 6.73 1.35 24.73
CA GLY A 68 8.18 1.57 24.83
C GLY A 68 8.66 2.47 23.70
N GLU A 69 8.01 2.32 22.55
CA GLU A 69 8.32 3.03 21.31
C GLU A 69 7.28 4.11 20.99
N SER A 70 7.24 4.61 19.75
CA SER A 70 6.41 5.75 19.37
C SER A 70 5.46 5.48 18.22
N TYR A 71 4.64 6.49 17.94
CA TYR A 71 3.61 6.44 16.92
C TYR A 71 3.78 7.63 16.00
N SER A 72 3.72 7.40 14.70
CA SER A 72 3.60 8.47 13.72
C SER A 72 2.30 8.33 12.93
N SER A 73 1.92 9.38 12.23
CA SER A 73 0.72 9.43 11.42
C SER A 73 0.97 10.17 10.13
N TRP A 74 0.30 9.71 9.08
CA TRP A 74 0.29 10.35 7.78
C TRP A 74 -1.13 10.65 7.35
N LEU A 75 -1.35 11.86 6.85
CA LEU A 75 -2.58 12.28 6.21
C LEU A 75 -2.32 12.43 4.70
N SER A 76 -3.06 11.70 3.86
CA SER A 76 -2.83 11.63 2.40
C SER A 76 -2.98 12.98 1.68
N GLY A 77 -3.70 13.94 2.28
CA GLY A 77 -3.96 15.25 1.70
C GLY A 77 -5.30 15.32 0.95
N ALA A 78 -5.55 16.42 0.23
CA ALA A 78 -6.88 16.72 -0.31
C ALA A 78 -7.24 15.99 -1.62
N GLY A 79 -6.30 15.32 -2.26
CA GLY A 79 -6.51 14.59 -3.51
C GLY A 79 -6.43 13.07 -3.33
N THR A 80 -7.07 12.33 -4.22
CA THR A 80 -6.86 10.89 -4.33
C THR A 80 -5.44 10.61 -4.80
N ILE A 81 -4.76 9.66 -4.16
CA ILE A 81 -3.47 9.12 -4.61
C ILE A 81 -3.76 7.85 -5.39
N ALA A 82 -3.36 7.81 -6.66
CA ALA A 82 -3.61 6.65 -7.52
C ALA A 82 -2.75 5.45 -7.09
N ALA A 83 -3.31 4.25 -7.26
CA ALA A 83 -2.57 3.00 -7.15
C ALA A 83 -1.32 3.04 -8.06
N GLY A 84 -0.25 2.43 -7.56
CA GLY A 84 1.09 2.47 -8.13
C GLY A 84 1.97 3.62 -7.63
N THR A 85 1.40 4.62 -6.97
CA THR A 85 2.21 5.72 -6.41
C THR A 85 3.10 5.22 -5.28
N VAL A 86 4.38 5.61 -5.29
CA VAL A 86 5.30 5.37 -4.18
C VAL A 86 5.45 6.65 -3.35
N ILE A 87 5.17 6.55 -2.05
CA ILE A 87 5.26 7.62 -1.07
C ILE A 87 6.52 7.40 -0.21
N ARG A 88 7.45 8.35 -0.22
CA ARG A 88 8.59 8.38 0.70
C ARG A 88 8.22 9.07 2.01
N PHE A 89 8.72 8.52 3.11
CA PHE A 89 8.71 9.05 4.47
C PHE A 89 10.17 9.15 4.96
N SER A 90 10.58 10.29 5.50
CA SER A 90 11.97 10.53 5.92
C SER A 90 12.03 11.17 7.30
N LYS A 91 13.14 10.95 8.03
CA LYS A 91 13.46 11.60 9.30
C LYS A 91 12.38 11.41 10.36
N VAL A 92 11.87 10.19 10.50
CA VAL A 92 10.82 9.79 11.45
C VAL A 92 11.21 10.19 12.90
N ASP A 93 12.50 10.08 13.20
CA ASP A 93 13.16 10.44 14.45
C ASP A 93 13.25 11.95 14.73
N SER A 94 12.89 12.82 13.77
CA SER A 94 13.05 14.27 13.87
C SER A 94 11.72 15.01 13.88
N ALA A 95 11.37 15.64 15.00
CA ALA A 95 10.12 16.40 15.14
C ALA A 95 9.99 17.60 14.17
N THR A 96 11.08 18.06 13.57
CA THR A 96 11.10 19.23 12.68
C THR A 96 11.42 18.89 11.22
N LEU A 97 12.06 17.75 10.97
CA LEU A 97 12.50 17.36 9.63
C LEU A 97 11.68 16.22 9.03
N LEU A 98 10.85 15.54 9.83
CA LEU A 98 9.98 14.49 9.34
C LEU A 98 9.13 14.98 8.15
N ALA A 99 9.07 14.18 7.10
CA ALA A 99 8.37 14.55 5.89
C ALA A 99 7.78 13.34 5.19
N ALA A 100 6.73 13.58 4.42
CA ALA A 100 6.26 12.68 3.38
C ALA A 100 6.33 13.40 2.02
N SER A 101 6.66 12.65 0.96
CA SER A 101 6.69 13.17 -0.41
C SER A 101 5.32 13.68 -0.92
N VAL A 102 4.23 13.19 -0.33
CA VAL A 102 2.86 13.66 -0.54
C VAL A 102 2.11 13.59 0.79
N GLY A 103 1.19 14.54 1.01
CA GLY A 103 0.44 14.63 2.26
C GLY A 103 1.26 15.22 3.40
N THR A 104 0.85 14.95 4.63
CA THR A 104 1.49 15.47 5.84
C THR A 104 1.85 14.34 6.77
N PHE A 105 3.13 14.25 7.13
CA PHE A 105 3.64 13.31 8.11
C PHE A 105 3.83 14.01 9.46
N SER A 106 3.45 13.35 10.54
CA SER A 106 3.43 13.95 11.87
C SER A 106 3.63 12.90 12.94
N ARG A 107 4.28 13.31 14.02
CA ARG A 107 4.31 12.53 15.26
C ARG A 107 2.90 12.40 15.85
N ALA A 108 2.58 11.24 16.40
CA ALA A 108 1.35 11.00 17.14
C ALA A 108 1.69 10.86 18.63
N SER A 109 1.27 11.82 19.43
CA SER A 109 1.55 11.82 20.86
C SER A 109 0.67 10.83 21.60
N VAL A 110 1.23 9.68 21.95
CA VAL A 110 0.66 8.70 22.87
C VAL A 110 1.49 8.73 24.16
N SER A 111 0.84 8.55 25.32
CA SER A 111 1.56 8.50 26.60
C SER A 111 2.57 7.36 26.59
N GLY A 112 3.83 7.66 26.94
CA GLY A 112 4.93 6.69 26.93
C GLY A 112 5.77 6.69 25.65
N SER A 113 5.37 7.43 24.60
CA SER A 113 6.19 7.59 23.39
C SER A 113 7.44 8.40 23.66
N SER A 114 8.59 7.73 23.66
CA SER A 114 9.88 8.34 24.02
C SER A 114 11.02 8.04 23.03
N ASN A 115 10.96 6.91 22.32
CA ASN A 115 11.87 6.58 21.23
C ASN A 115 11.17 6.69 19.87
N TRP A 116 11.74 7.46 18.94
CA TRP A 116 11.12 7.81 17.65
C TRP A 116 11.89 7.30 16.44
N GLY A 117 13.08 6.74 16.67
CA GLY A 117 13.97 6.29 15.63
C GLY A 117 13.80 4.80 15.38
N ILE A 118 14.14 4.39 14.17
CA ILE A 118 14.16 3.02 13.71
C ILE A 118 15.52 2.42 14.08
N SER A 119 15.52 1.28 14.75
CA SER A 119 16.73 0.62 15.24
C SER A 119 17.54 -0.04 14.12
N THR A 120 18.87 0.14 14.15
CA THR A 120 19.84 -0.57 13.28
C THR A 120 20.15 -1.99 13.78
N SER A 121 19.66 -2.38 14.96
CA SER A 121 19.91 -3.73 15.50
C SER A 121 18.78 -4.71 15.18
N GLU A 122 17.54 -4.29 15.40
CA GLU A 122 16.31 -5.02 15.14
C GLU A 122 15.14 -4.05 15.34
N ASP A 123 14.22 -4.02 14.39
CA ASP A 123 12.98 -3.24 14.48
C ASP A 123 11.86 -3.87 13.65
N THR A 124 10.62 -3.54 13.97
CA THR A 124 9.44 -3.87 13.16
C THR A 124 8.47 -2.71 13.08
N VAL A 125 8.34 -2.13 11.88
CA VAL A 125 7.39 -1.05 11.63
C VAL A 125 6.10 -1.60 11.04
N TYR A 126 4.98 -1.35 11.72
CA TYR A 126 3.62 -1.63 11.26
C TYR A 126 2.96 -0.39 10.67
N ALA A 127 2.26 -0.55 9.54
CA ALA A 127 1.38 0.45 8.96
C ALA A 127 -0.08 -0.02 9.05
N TYR A 128 -0.98 0.81 9.56
CA TYR A 128 -2.38 0.42 9.79
C TYR A 128 -3.36 1.59 9.76
N LEU A 129 -4.63 1.26 9.53
CA LEU A 129 -5.75 2.11 9.89
C LEU A 129 -6.17 1.80 11.33
N GLY A 130 -6.66 2.81 12.02
CA GLY A 130 -7.13 2.66 13.40
C GLY A 130 -8.00 3.83 13.83
N THR A 131 -8.85 3.60 14.83
CA THR A 131 -9.64 4.66 15.48
C THR A 131 -8.75 5.61 16.28
N SER A 132 -7.57 5.15 16.68
CA SER A 132 -6.47 5.92 17.24
C SER A 132 -5.15 5.23 16.93
N ALA A 133 -4.03 5.89 17.24
CA ALA A 133 -2.70 5.30 17.10
C ALA A 133 -2.57 3.96 17.86
N ALA A 134 -3.03 3.86 19.11
CA ALA A 134 -2.92 2.62 19.89
C ALA A 134 -4.06 1.60 19.63
N ALA A 135 -4.93 1.84 18.64
CA ALA A 135 -6.08 0.97 18.36
C ALA A 135 -6.20 0.63 16.86
N PRO A 136 -5.33 -0.25 16.34
CA PRO A 136 -5.41 -0.74 14.96
C PRO A 136 -6.75 -1.44 14.69
N THR A 137 -7.35 -1.16 13.53
CA THR A 137 -8.55 -1.84 13.01
C THR A 137 -8.27 -2.61 11.73
N LEU A 138 -7.25 -2.22 10.97
CA LEU A 138 -6.80 -2.90 9.75
C LEU A 138 -5.29 -2.69 9.58
N PHE A 139 -4.53 -3.77 9.56
CA PHE A 139 -3.12 -3.70 9.20
C PHE A 139 -2.97 -3.70 7.67
N LEU A 140 -2.13 -2.80 7.17
CA LEU A 140 -1.86 -2.62 5.75
C LEU A 140 -0.54 -3.31 5.36
N SER A 141 0.50 -3.15 6.17
CA SER A 141 1.79 -3.78 5.94
C SER A 141 2.65 -3.78 7.20
N ALA A 142 3.66 -4.65 7.24
CA ALA A 142 4.70 -4.66 8.27
C ALA A 142 6.05 -4.98 7.61
N VAL A 143 7.10 -4.28 8.03
CA VAL A 143 8.50 -4.58 7.68
C VAL A 143 9.26 -4.87 8.95
N THR A 144 10.06 -5.94 8.97
CA THR A 144 10.90 -6.30 10.11
C THR A 144 12.35 -6.51 9.67
N THR A 145 13.29 -6.04 10.49
CA THR A 145 14.71 -6.41 10.48
C THR A 145 15.03 -7.38 11.62
N GLY A 146 14.02 -8.09 12.12
CA GLY A 146 14.13 -9.17 13.10
C GLY A 146 13.52 -10.45 12.55
N SER A 147 12.66 -11.09 13.34
CA SER A 147 11.90 -12.27 12.92
C SER A 147 10.50 -12.24 13.50
N PHE A 148 9.49 -12.04 12.64
CA PHE A 148 8.09 -12.09 13.07
C PHE A 148 7.80 -13.36 13.88
N GLY A 149 7.03 -13.20 14.96
CA GLY A 149 6.69 -14.29 15.88
C GLY A 149 7.54 -14.31 17.16
N THR A 150 8.43 -13.34 17.36
CA THR A 150 9.16 -13.13 18.62
C THR A 150 8.57 -11.95 19.39
N ALA A 151 8.87 -11.88 20.69
CA ALA A 151 8.49 -10.72 21.49
C ALA A 151 9.26 -9.45 21.12
N SER A 152 10.46 -9.57 20.52
CA SER A 152 11.32 -8.46 20.12
C SER A 152 10.96 -7.86 18.75
N ALA A 153 10.40 -8.65 17.83
CA ALA A 153 9.99 -8.19 16.51
C ALA A 153 8.46 -8.11 16.35
N GLY A 154 7.70 -8.58 17.33
CA GLY A 154 6.25 -8.65 17.24
C GLY A 154 5.74 -9.76 16.33
N PHE A 155 4.41 -9.85 16.25
CA PHE A 155 3.68 -10.96 15.64
C PHE A 155 2.86 -10.50 14.43
N LEU A 156 2.39 -11.45 13.62
CA LEU A 156 1.39 -11.21 12.56
C LEU A 156 0.00 -11.79 12.92
N THR A 157 -0.13 -12.43 14.08
CA THR A 157 -1.39 -13.04 14.51
C THR A 157 -2.51 -11.99 14.54
N GLY A 158 -3.62 -12.26 13.86
CA GLY A 158 -4.78 -11.36 13.83
C GLY A 158 -4.64 -10.11 12.96
N THR A 159 -3.49 -9.89 12.29
CA THR A 159 -3.30 -8.71 11.43
C THR A 159 -3.83 -8.92 10.00
N GLY A 160 -3.94 -10.18 9.56
CA GLY A 160 -4.23 -10.54 8.16
C GLY A 160 -3.02 -10.48 7.23
N LEU A 161 -1.86 -10.03 7.72
CA LEU A 161 -0.60 -9.96 6.99
C LEU A 161 0.12 -11.31 6.99
N ASN A 162 0.84 -11.59 5.91
CA ASN A 162 1.77 -12.71 5.73
C ASN A 162 2.75 -12.40 4.58
N ALA A 163 3.68 -13.32 4.33
CA ALA A 163 4.73 -13.20 3.31
C ALA A 163 4.23 -13.17 1.84
N SER A 164 2.92 -13.08 1.61
CA SER A 164 2.33 -12.87 0.29
C SER A 164 1.44 -11.64 0.19
N ASN A 165 1.13 -10.96 1.30
CA ASN A 165 0.15 -9.87 1.34
C ASN A 165 0.45 -8.78 2.37
N GLY A 166 1.69 -8.28 2.41
CA GLY A 166 2.02 -7.06 3.17
C GLY A 166 3.04 -7.24 4.28
N ALA A 167 3.52 -8.45 4.57
CA ALA A 167 4.62 -8.64 5.51
C ALA A 167 5.93 -8.89 4.75
N ILE A 168 6.99 -8.17 5.11
CA ILE A 168 8.35 -8.39 4.58
C ILE A 168 9.34 -8.53 5.74
N THR A 169 10.18 -9.56 5.67
CA THR A 169 11.29 -9.79 6.59
C THR A 169 12.59 -9.55 5.84
N LEU A 170 13.36 -8.57 6.30
CA LEU A 170 14.68 -8.22 5.80
C LEU A 170 15.75 -8.96 6.60
N SER A 171 17.01 -8.73 6.25
CA SER A 171 18.14 -9.24 7.03
C SER A 171 18.13 -8.67 8.44
N VAL A 172 18.58 -9.47 9.41
CA VAL A 172 18.62 -9.05 10.81
C VAL A 172 19.50 -7.81 10.96
N GLY A 173 18.97 -6.74 11.55
CA GLY A 173 19.66 -5.46 11.71
C GLY A 173 20.01 -4.75 10.40
N SER A 174 19.22 -4.95 9.34
CA SER A 174 19.43 -4.23 8.08
C SER A 174 19.41 -2.71 8.31
N ASP A 175 20.48 -2.02 7.94
CA ASP A 175 20.57 -0.56 7.98
C ASP A 175 19.78 0.06 6.82
N TYR A 176 19.82 -0.60 5.65
CA TYR A 176 19.13 -0.17 4.44
C TYR A 176 18.71 -1.36 3.58
N ALA A 177 17.44 -1.37 3.18
CA ALA A 177 16.95 -2.28 2.14
C ALA A 177 15.94 -1.59 1.23
N GLU A 178 15.89 -2.02 -0.02
CA GLU A 178 14.96 -1.49 -1.01
C GLU A 178 14.46 -2.56 -1.98
N TYR A 179 13.17 -2.46 -2.34
CA TYR A 179 12.57 -3.28 -3.38
C TYR A 179 13.19 -2.99 -4.76
N ASN A 180 13.84 -4.01 -5.32
CA ASN A 180 14.51 -4.01 -6.61
C ASN A 180 13.83 -4.96 -7.64
N GLY A 181 12.63 -5.42 -7.35
CA GLY A 181 11.84 -6.27 -8.26
C GLY A 181 11.13 -5.47 -9.36
N VAL A 182 10.31 -6.19 -10.14
CA VAL A 182 9.55 -5.59 -11.23
C VAL A 182 8.48 -4.62 -10.72
N ARG A 183 8.40 -3.45 -11.35
CA ARG A 183 7.37 -2.42 -11.07
C ARG A 183 6.37 -2.27 -12.21
N THR A 184 6.51 -3.05 -13.27
CA THR A 184 5.62 -3.06 -14.44
C THR A 184 5.26 -4.49 -14.83
N GLY A 185 4.19 -4.67 -15.61
CA GLY A 185 3.90 -5.96 -16.25
C GLY A 185 2.88 -6.85 -15.55
N GLN A 186 2.47 -6.54 -14.31
CA GLN A 186 1.37 -7.26 -13.66
C GLN A 186 0.02 -6.90 -14.28
N THR A 187 -0.96 -7.81 -14.21
CA THR A 187 -2.31 -7.58 -14.73
C THR A 187 -3.18 -6.74 -13.78
N SER A 188 -2.81 -6.69 -12.50
CA SER A 188 -3.44 -5.85 -11.46
C SER A 188 -2.40 -5.44 -10.42
N PHE A 189 -2.70 -4.43 -9.62
CA PHE A 189 -1.81 -4.01 -8.52
C PHE A 189 -1.67 -5.07 -7.43
N ASP A 190 -2.73 -5.87 -7.18
CA ASP A 190 -2.67 -7.03 -6.29
C ASP A 190 -1.59 -8.04 -6.68
N GLY A 191 -1.28 -8.14 -7.99
CA GLY A 191 -0.20 -9.00 -8.49
C GLY A 191 1.19 -8.64 -7.95
N TYR A 192 1.37 -7.42 -7.41
CA TYR A 192 2.62 -7.01 -6.77
C TYR A 192 2.72 -7.40 -5.29
N LYS A 193 1.61 -7.74 -4.61
CA LYS A 193 1.62 -8.01 -3.16
C LYS A 193 2.61 -9.11 -2.78
N SER A 194 2.61 -10.23 -3.52
CA SER A 194 3.54 -11.33 -3.27
C SER A 194 4.99 -11.01 -3.71
N LEU A 195 5.16 -10.16 -4.72
CA LEU A 195 6.48 -9.75 -5.19
C LEU A 195 7.17 -8.85 -4.18
N VAL A 196 6.44 -7.84 -3.67
CA VAL A 196 6.96 -6.89 -2.68
C VAL A 196 7.17 -7.57 -1.32
N SER A 197 6.35 -8.57 -0.96
CA SER A 197 6.53 -9.37 0.27
C SER A 197 7.66 -10.41 0.19
N ASN A 198 8.33 -10.55 -0.96
CA ASN A 198 9.38 -11.53 -1.16
C ASN A 198 10.77 -10.88 -1.07
N ALA A 199 11.54 -11.20 -0.02
CA ALA A 199 12.89 -10.68 0.20
C ALA A 199 13.87 -10.95 -0.95
N ALA A 200 13.65 -11.98 -1.77
CA ALA A 200 14.47 -12.22 -2.97
C ALA A 200 14.37 -11.10 -4.01
N ASN A 201 13.34 -10.26 -3.94
CA ASN A 201 13.17 -9.08 -4.80
C ASN A 201 13.69 -7.79 -4.16
N TRP A 202 14.42 -7.87 -3.04
CA TRP A 202 14.98 -6.72 -2.34
C TRP A 202 16.50 -6.70 -2.48
N ASN A 203 17.05 -5.50 -2.62
CA ASN A 203 18.46 -5.22 -2.42
C ASN A 203 18.65 -4.75 -0.98
N ASP A 204 19.17 -5.63 -0.14
CA ASP A 204 19.42 -5.40 1.28
C ASP A 204 20.93 -5.26 1.52
N LEU A 205 21.35 -4.16 2.14
CA LEU A 205 22.75 -3.83 2.37
C LEU A 205 23.27 -4.30 3.74
N GLY A 206 22.43 -4.92 4.57
CA GLY A 206 22.80 -5.44 5.89
C GLY A 206 23.22 -4.35 6.90
N THR A 207 24.02 -4.74 7.89
CA THR A 207 24.41 -3.97 9.10
C THR A 207 25.66 -3.10 8.92
N SER A 208 26.07 -2.80 7.69
CA SER A 208 27.27 -2.00 7.41
C SER A 208 27.04 -1.01 6.28
N ALA A 209 25.78 -0.69 6.00
CA ALA A 209 25.46 0.31 5.01
C ALA A 209 25.78 1.70 5.58
N VAL A 210 26.00 2.68 4.70
CA VAL A 210 25.96 4.09 5.09
C VAL A 210 24.70 4.67 4.47
N GLY A 211 23.56 4.34 5.07
CA GLY A 211 22.22 4.60 4.58
C GLY A 211 21.73 6.03 4.78
N ALA A 212 22.37 6.81 5.67
CA ALA A 212 21.87 8.13 6.09
C ALA A 212 21.61 9.13 4.94
N ASN A 213 22.30 8.96 3.80
CA ASN A 213 22.15 9.79 2.60
C ASN A 213 21.56 9.02 1.39
N LEU A 214 21.20 7.75 1.54
CA LEU A 214 20.60 6.96 0.47
C LEU A 214 19.11 7.32 0.35
N ALA A 215 18.74 7.92 -0.77
CA ALA A 215 17.35 8.15 -1.11
C ALA A 215 16.76 6.90 -1.76
N PRO A 216 15.55 6.45 -1.34
CA PRO A 216 14.92 5.31 -1.95
C PRO A 216 14.39 5.61 -3.36
N ASN A 217 14.35 4.59 -4.20
CA ASN A 217 13.66 4.50 -5.47
C ASN A 217 12.15 4.67 -5.30
N THR A 218 11.70 5.87 -5.66
CA THR A 218 10.30 6.29 -5.64
C THR A 218 9.59 6.10 -7.00
N THR A 219 10.16 5.29 -7.90
CA THR A 219 9.51 4.99 -9.18
C THR A 219 8.20 4.24 -8.94
N GLY A 220 7.11 4.75 -9.51
CA GLY A 220 5.78 4.15 -9.38
C GLY A 220 5.68 2.78 -10.04
N PHE A 221 4.66 2.03 -9.62
CA PHE A 221 4.28 0.77 -10.20
C PHE A 221 3.20 1.00 -11.28
N ALA A 222 3.15 0.14 -12.29
CA ALA A 222 2.16 0.20 -13.35
C ALA A 222 1.70 -1.19 -13.79
N VAL A 223 0.40 -1.33 -14.03
CA VAL A 223 -0.16 -2.57 -14.58
C VAL A 223 -0.07 -2.55 -16.11
N SER A 224 0.00 -3.74 -16.71
CA SER A 224 -0.15 -3.89 -18.15
C SER A 224 -1.54 -3.39 -18.57
N ALA A 225 -1.60 -2.50 -19.56
CA ALA A 225 -2.87 -2.14 -20.16
C ALA A 225 -3.52 -3.41 -20.71
N VAL A 226 -4.74 -3.73 -20.25
CA VAL A 226 -5.53 -4.80 -20.86
C VAL A 226 -5.86 -4.33 -22.28
N PRO A 227 -5.41 -5.03 -23.34
CA PRO A 227 -5.83 -4.67 -24.68
C PRO A 227 -7.35 -4.80 -24.72
N GLU A 228 -8.06 -3.69 -24.95
CA GLU A 228 -9.50 -3.78 -25.17
C GLU A 228 -9.74 -4.80 -26.29
N PRO A 229 -10.78 -5.66 -26.19
CA PRO A 229 -11.22 -6.42 -27.35
C PRO A 229 -11.50 -5.38 -28.42
N GLN A 230 -10.67 -5.34 -29.47
CA GLN A 230 -10.68 -4.27 -30.46
C GLN A 230 -12.14 -3.97 -30.78
N THR A 231 -12.59 -2.75 -30.52
CA THR A 231 -14.00 -2.35 -30.62
C THR A 231 -14.64 -2.83 -31.93
N TYR A 232 -13.84 -3.00 -32.99
CA TYR A 232 -14.19 -3.65 -34.25
C TYR A 232 -14.69 -5.10 -34.15
N ALA A 233 -14.14 -5.96 -33.30
CA ALA A 233 -14.59 -7.34 -33.12
C ALA A 233 -15.97 -7.43 -32.42
N LEU A 234 -16.20 -6.59 -31.41
CA LEU A 234 -17.50 -6.47 -30.74
C LEU A 234 -18.54 -5.76 -31.64
N MET A 235 -18.13 -4.74 -32.39
CA MET A 235 -18.98 -4.07 -33.38
C MET A 235 -19.34 -5.01 -34.53
N LEU A 236 -18.39 -5.78 -35.05
CA LEU A 236 -18.60 -6.73 -36.15
C LEU A 236 -19.48 -7.90 -35.71
N SER A 237 -19.26 -8.45 -34.52
CA SER A 237 -20.15 -9.48 -33.95
C SER A 237 -21.55 -8.94 -33.67
N GLY A 238 -21.68 -7.69 -33.20
CA GLY A 238 -22.95 -6.98 -33.09
C GLY A 238 -23.66 -6.82 -34.45
N LEU A 239 -22.94 -6.39 -35.49
CA LEU A 239 -23.47 -6.22 -36.84
C LEU A 239 -23.90 -7.56 -37.48
N LEU A 240 -23.11 -8.62 -37.28
CA LEU A 240 -23.45 -9.97 -37.76
C LEU A 240 -24.69 -10.52 -37.06
N ALA A 241 -24.83 -10.30 -35.75
CA ALA A 241 -26.03 -10.68 -34.99
C ALA A 241 -27.28 -9.93 -35.51
N VAL A 242 -27.18 -8.62 -35.73
CA VAL A 242 -28.27 -7.81 -36.31
C VAL A 242 -28.60 -8.28 -37.72
N GLY A 243 -27.60 -8.58 -38.56
CA GLY A 243 -27.80 -9.11 -39.90
C GLY A 243 -28.51 -10.47 -39.91
N PHE A 244 -28.15 -11.37 -39.00
CA PHE A 244 -28.80 -12.68 -38.85
C PHE A 244 -30.25 -12.55 -38.39
N MET A 245 -30.53 -11.68 -37.41
CA MET A 245 -31.89 -11.39 -36.97
C MET A 245 -32.75 -10.76 -38.07
N ALA A 246 -32.19 -9.84 -38.86
CA ALA A 246 -32.89 -9.21 -39.99
C ALA A 246 -33.22 -10.22 -41.10
N ARG A 247 -32.31 -11.16 -41.38
CA ARG A 247 -32.55 -12.25 -42.34
C ARG A 247 -33.68 -13.18 -41.90
N ARG A 248 -33.75 -13.52 -40.61
CA ARG A 248 -34.77 -14.41 -40.06
C ARG A 248 -36.18 -13.81 -40.04
N ARG A 249 -36.33 -12.48 -40.08
CA ARG A 249 -37.63 -11.79 -40.13
C ARG A 249 -38.21 -11.65 -41.55
N ARG A 250 -37.43 -11.96 -42.58
CA ARG A 250 -37.84 -11.86 -43.99
C ARG A 250 -38.06 -13.22 -44.68
N GLY A 251 -37.93 -14.32 -43.93
CA GLY A 251 -38.22 -15.68 -44.39
C GLY A 251 -39.46 -16.23 -43.72
#